data_AF-A0A1X1W1J9-F1
#
_entry.id   AF-A0A1X1W1J9-F1
#
_cell.length_a   1.000
_cell.length_b   1.000
_cell.length_c   1.000
_cell.angle_alpha   90.00
_cell.angle_beta   90.00
_cell.angle_gamma   90.00
#
_symmetry.space_group_name_H-M   'P 1'
#
loop_
_entity.id
_entity.type
_entity.pdbx_description
1 polymer ?
#
loop_
_entity_poly.entity_id
_entity_poly.type
_entity_poly.pdbx_seq_one_letter_code
_entity_poly.pdbx_strand_id
1 'polypeptide(L)'
;MSRFDITQTNIAVERLIETTDNPRHVYLLHAYNRHRYLEMAGRWEEIFTPDMTVDKPVYHFRMYGKDVTLDGAQAVQTVYKEWTRTGQNVFYVDDGEKLAVSDNMIVSTSTMYQQTPGHLLAEDGAPVDPDAMYLLKSAEHMIWPYDDKGRLIGEDVWEYDETVREVIPLDPSEVLTTEQAGKLLDPLIKPLPIHNPFTA
;
A
#
# COMPACT_ATOMS: atom_id res chain seq x y z
N MET A 1 1.83 24.10 1.24
CA MET A 1 1.70 22.86 0.45
C MET A 1 2.07 21.73 1.39
N SER A 2 1.34 20.61 1.38
CA SER A 2 1.69 19.42 2.15
C SER A 2 3.10 18.96 1.77
N ARG A 3 3.88 18.47 2.75
CA ARG A 3 5.20 17.86 2.53
C ARG A 3 5.18 16.72 1.51
N PHE A 4 4.06 16.00 1.41
CA PHE A 4 3.87 14.89 0.48
C PHE A 4 2.62 15.09 -0.37
N ASP A 5 2.68 14.61 -1.61
CA ASP A 5 1.55 14.58 -2.55
C ASP A 5 1.15 13.12 -2.79
N ILE A 6 -0.02 12.73 -2.28
CA ILE A 6 -0.52 11.35 -2.40
C ILE A 6 -0.68 10.90 -3.86
N THR A 7 -0.89 11.84 -4.79
CA THR A 7 -1.02 11.52 -6.22
C THR A 7 0.29 11.04 -6.82
N GLN A 8 1.43 11.37 -6.20
CA GLN A 8 2.77 10.99 -6.63
C GLN A 8 3.26 9.69 -6.00
N THR A 9 2.52 9.11 -5.05
CA THR A 9 2.94 7.90 -4.30
C THR A 9 3.29 6.73 -5.21
N ASN A 10 2.62 6.56 -6.36
CA ASN A 10 2.85 5.43 -7.27
C ASN A 10 3.71 5.77 -8.50
N ILE A 11 4.39 6.93 -8.53
CA ILE A 11 5.11 7.39 -9.74
C ILE A 11 6.17 6.40 -10.24
N ALA A 12 6.79 5.64 -9.34
CA ALA A 12 7.75 4.59 -9.71
C ALA A 12 7.09 3.44 -10.48
N VAL A 13 5.86 3.07 -10.11
CA VAL A 13 5.06 2.06 -10.81
C VAL A 13 4.69 2.55 -12.20
N GLU A 14 4.24 3.80 -12.32
CA GLU A 14 3.85 4.39 -13.60
C GLU A 14 5.01 4.45 -14.60
N ARG A 15 6.20 4.86 -14.14
CA ARG A 15 7.43 4.85 -14.95
C ARG A 15 7.82 3.44 -15.39
N LEU A 16 7.64 2.44 -14.53
CA LEU A 16 7.94 1.06 -14.90
C LEU A 16 6.94 0.53 -15.94
N ILE A 17 5.65 0.89 -15.84
CA ILE A 17 4.64 0.54 -16.85
C ILE A 17 5.06 1.08 -18.23
N GLU A 18 5.51 2.34 -18.32
CA GLU A 18 5.90 2.98 -19.59
C GLU A 18 7.07 2.28 -20.31
N THR A 19 7.89 1.53 -19.57
CA THR A 19 9.13 0.92 -20.08
C THR A 19 9.09 -0.61 -20.11
N THR A 20 7.94 -1.21 -19.79
CA THR A 20 7.76 -2.68 -19.77
C THR A 20 7.02 -3.17 -21.01
N ASP A 21 7.64 -4.09 -21.76
CA ASP A 21 7.05 -4.66 -22.98
C ASP A 21 6.22 -5.93 -22.75
N ASN A 22 6.57 -6.73 -21.72
CA ASN A 22 5.91 -8.01 -21.50
C ASN A 22 4.46 -7.79 -21.06
N PRO A 23 3.45 -8.27 -21.82
CA PRO A 23 2.04 -7.99 -21.52
C PRO A 23 1.60 -8.52 -20.16
N ARG A 24 2.17 -9.66 -19.70
CA ARG A 24 1.87 -10.19 -18.36
C ARG A 24 2.39 -9.27 -17.27
N HIS A 25 3.61 -8.77 -17.42
CA HIS A 25 4.22 -7.84 -16.46
C HIS A 25 3.46 -6.52 -16.43
N VAL A 26 3.10 -5.98 -17.60
CA VAL A 26 2.26 -4.76 -17.69
C VAL A 26 0.92 -4.95 -16.98
N TYR A 27 0.27 -6.11 -17.14
CA TYR A 27 -0.97 -6.41 -16.43
C TYR A 27 -0.78 -6.41 -14.91
N LEU A 28 0.24 -7.11 -14.40
CA LEU A 28 0.54 -7.13 -12.95
C LEU A 28 0.85 -5.73 -12.41
N LEU A 29 1.60 -4.91 -13.14
CA LEU A 29 1.91 -3.54 -12.74
C LEU A 29 0.65 -2.66 -12.67
N HIS A 30 -0.29 -2.82 -13.61
CA HIS A 30 -1.58 -2.13 -13.52
C HIS A 30 -2.42 -2.60 -12.34
N ALA A 31 -2.41 -3.91 -12.04
CA ALA A 31 -3.10 -4.45 -10.87
C ALA A 31 -2.51 -3.91 -9.57
N TYR A 32 -1.18 -3.91 -9.43
CA TYR A 32 -0.47 -3.34 -8.30
C TYR A 32 -0.71 -1.83 -8.14
N ASN A 33 -0.62 -1.07 -9.23
CA ASN A 33 -0.88 0.38 -9.22
C ASN A 33 -2.32 0.68 -8.76
N ARG A 34 -3.30 -0.04 -9.33
CA ARG A 34 -4.71 0.09 -8.97
C ARG A 34 -4.93 -0.26 -7.50
N HIS A 35 -4.34 -1.35 -7.02
CA HIS A 35 -4.45 -1.80 -5.63
C HIS A 35 -4.03 -0.70 -4.65
N ARG A 36 -2.81 -0.17 -4.80
CA ARG A 36 -2.30 0.90 -3.93
C ARG A 36 -3.19 2.14 -3.96
N TYR A 37 -3.68 2.54 -5.13
CA TYR A 37 -4.61 3.68 -5.21
C TYR A 37 -5.95 3.41 -4.53
N LEU A 38 -6.53 2.21 -4.68
CA LEU A 38 -7.77 1.83 -4.01
C LEU A 38 -7.63 1.84 -2.49
N GLU A 39 -6.52 1.30 -1.97
CA GLU A 39 -6.20 1.33 -0.55
C GLU A 39 -6.11 2.77 -0.03
N MET A 40 -5.27 3.59 -0.66
CA MET A 40 -5.11 5.00 -0.27
C MET A 40 -6.40 5.82 -0.41
N ALA A 41 -7.27 5.47 -1.36
CA ALA A 41 -8.58 6.09 -1.54
C ALA A 41 -9.65 5.60 -0.55
N GLY A 42 -9.36 4.60 0.28
CA GLY A 42 -10.33 3.97 1.17
C GLY A 42 -11.38 3.12 0.45
N ARG A 43 -11.13 2.76 -0.81
CA ARG A 43 -11.98 1.91 -1.67
C ARG A 43 -11.49 0.46 -1.65
N TRP A 44 -11.06 0.01 -0.49
CA TRP A 44 -10.37 -1.27 -0.32
C TRP A 44 -11.27 -2.47 -0.67
N GLU A 45 -12.59 -2.34 -0.61
CA GLU A 45 -13.50 -3.42 -1.02
C GLU A 45 -13.28 -3.84 -2.49
N GLU A 46 -12.89 -2.90 -3.36
CA GLU A 46 -12.62 -3.18 -4.77
C GLU A 46 -11.35 -4.02 -4.99
N ILE A 47 -10.43 -4.03 -4.03
CA ILE A 47 -9.21 -4.87 -4.06
C ILE A 47 -9.59 -6.35 -3.99
N PHE A 48 -10.67 -6.68 -3.29
CA PHE A 48 -11.10 -8.07 -3.06
C PHE A 48 -12.07 -8.56 -4.14
N THR A 49 -12.14 -7.88 -5.27
CA THR A 49 -12.88 -8.36 -6.43
C THR A 49 -12.21 -9.63 -6.99
N PRO A 50 -12.98 -10.61 -7.54
CA PRO A 50 -12.45 -11.91 -7.94
C PRO A 50 -11.37 -11.87 -9.05
N ASP A 51 -11.25 -10.77 -9.77
CA ASP A 51 -10.25 -10.50 -10.80
C ASP A 51 -8.97 -9.84 -10.26
N MET A 52 -8.99 -9.33 -9.02
CA MET A 52 -7.83 -8.70 -8.37
C MET A 52 -7.15 -9.59 -7.34
N THR A 53 -7.91 -10.22 -6.43
CA THR A 53 -7.36 -10.98 -5.29
C THR A 53 -7.98 -12.37 -5.22
N VAL A 54 -7.22 -13.38 -4.79
CA VAL A 54 -7.74 -14.74 -4.57
C VAL A 54 -8.72 -14.79 -3.39
N ASP A 55 -9.55 -15.84 -3.30
CA ASP A 55 -10.56 -15.97 -2.24
C ASP A 55 -9.99 -16.06 -0.82
N LYS A 56 -8.75 -16.57 -0.70
CA LYS A 56 -8.05 -16.80 0.57
C LYS A 56 -6.62 -16.25 0.49
N PRO A 57 -6.46 -14.92 0.51
CA PRO A 57 -5.14 -14.33 0.51
C PRO A 57 -4.47 -14.53 1.86
N VAL A 58 -3.13 -14.56 1.88
CA VAL A 58 -2.36 -14.63 3.13
C VAL A 58 -1.33 -13.52 3.15
N TYR A 59 -1.36 -12.69 4.19
CA TYR A 59 -0.49 -11.53 4.31
C TYR A 59 0.44 -11.70 5.53
N HIS A 60 1.70 -11.30 5.38
CA HIS A 60 2.70 -11.31 6.44
C HIS A 60 3.28 -9.91 6.63
N PHE A 61 3.08 -9.35 7.81
CA PHE A 61 3.64 -8.07 8.20
C PHE A 61 4.69 -8.27 9.28
N ARG A 62 5.95 -8.02 8.93
CA ARG A 62 7.08 -7.97 9.86
C ARG A 62 7.57 -6.53 9.97
N MET A 63 6.81 -5.75 10.70
CA MET A 63 6.91 -4.30 10.78
C MET A 63 6.90 -3.87 12.25
N TYR A 64 7.67 -2.85 12.59
CA TYR A 64 7.58 -2.20 13.90
C TYR A 64 7.85 -3.14 15.09
N GLY A 65 8.73 -4.12 14.89
CA GLY A 65 9.03 -5.17 15.88
C GLY A 65 7.89 -6.17 16.12
N LYS A 66 6.85 -6.15 15.28
CA LYS A 66 5.70 -7.07 15.32
C LYS A 66 5.80 -8.05 14.14
N ASP A 67 5.31 -9.27 14.36
CA ASP A 67 5.14 -10.29 13.31
C ASP A 67 3.65 -10.69 13.31
N VAL A 68 2.95 -10.39 12.21
CA VAL A 68 1.52 -10.61 12.05
C VAL A 68 1.25 -11.39 10.77
N THR A 69 0.52 -12.49 10.88
CA THR A 69 -0.05 -13.21 9.74
C THR A 69 -1.55 -12.99 9.68
N LEU A 70 -2.06 -12.55 8.53
CA LEU A 70 -3.49 -12.47 8.24
C LEU A 70 -3.84 -13.58 7.25
N ASP A 71 -4.58 -14.60 7.70
CA ASP A 71 -4.97 -15.74 6.88
C ASP A 71 -6.44 -15.61 6.45
N GLY A 72 -6.64 -15.44 5.14
CA GLY A 72 -7.94 -15.40 4.49
C GLY A 72 -8.57 -14.01 4.41
N ALA A 73 -9.55 -13.88 3.53
CA ALA A 73 -10.14 -12.59 3.16
C ALA A 73 -10.72 -11.82 4.35
N GLN A 74 -11.33 -12.51 5.32
CA GLN A 74 -11.89 -11.85 6.50
C GLN A 74 -10.82 -11.16 7.35
N ALA A 75 -9.68 -11.82 7.59
CA ALA A 75 -8.59 -11.26 8.39
C ALA A 75 -7.98 -10.04 7.70
N VAL A 76 -7.71 -10.15 6.40
CA VAL A 76 -7.14 -9.08 5.59
C VAL A 76 -8.10 -7.89 5.50
N GLN A 77 -9.37 -8.10 5.13
CA GLN A 77 -10.38 -7.03 5.01
C GLN A 77 -10.64 -6.31 6.33
N THR A 78 -10.54 -7.00 7.48
CA THR A 78 -10.67 -6.36 8.79
C THR A 78 -9.58 -5.32 9.00
N VAL A 79 -8.34 -5.62 8.60
CA VAL A 79 -7.23 -4.68 8.71
C VAL A 79 -7.39 -3.48 7.77
N TYR A 80 -7.75 -3.70 6.50
CA TYR A 80 -8.03 -2.61 5.56
C TYR A 80 -9.15 -1.67 6.03
N LYS A 81 -10.21 -2.25 6.61
CA LYS A 81 -11.30 -1.48 7.21
C LYS A 81 -10.82 -0.64 8.39
N GLU A 82 -10.01 -1.20 9.28
CA GLU A 82 -9.45 -0.47 10.41
C GLU A 82 -8.49 0.64 9.94
N TRP A 83 -7.59 0.37 9.00
CA TRP A 83 -6.71 1.40 8.44
C TRP A 83 -7.47 2.54 7.77
N THR A 84 -8.57 2.23 7.08
CA THR A 84 -9.46 3.25 6.51
C THR A 84 -10.14 4.07 7.62
N ARG A 85 -10.58 3.42 8.70
CA ARG A 85 -11.22 4.09 9.84
C ARG A 85 -10.25 5.00 10.61
N THR A 86 -9.00 4.58 10.75
CA THR A 86 -7.96 5.30 11.51
C THR A 86 -7.16 6.28 10.65
N GLY A 87 -7.35 6.28 9.33
CA GLY A 87 -6.59 7.09 8.39
C GLY A 87 -5.18 6.56 8.06
N GLN A 88 -4.85 5.36 8.55
CA GLN A 88 -3.58 4.66 8.25
C GLN A 88 -3.49 4.14 6.81
N ASN A 89 -4.60 4.12 6.09
CA ASN A 89 -4.61 3.84 4.65
C ASN A 89 -3.93 4.97 3.84
N VAL A 90 -3.73 6.16 4.43
CA VAL A 90 -2.98 7.24 3.80
C VAL A 90 -1.49 7.06 4.07
N PHE A 91 -0.75 6.74 3.01
CA PHE A 91 0.69 6.62 3.05
C PHE A 91 1.35 7.23 1.83
N TYR A 92 2.65 7.48 1.96
CA TYR A 92 3.50 8.06 0.94
C TYR A 92 4.75 7.22 0.80
N VAL A 93 5.34 7.26 -0.39
CA VAL A 93 6.63 6.63 -0.69
C VAL A 93 7.59 7.71 -1.16
N ASP A 94 8.85 7.62 -0.75
CA ASP A 94 9.89 8.52 -1.26
C ASP A 94 10.08 8.39 -2.79
N ASP A 95 10.80 9.34 -3.38
CA ASP A 95 11.13 9.33 -4.81
C ASP A 95 12.18 8.26 -5.19
N GLY A 96 12.65 7.51 -4.20
CA GLY A 96 13.68 6.48 -4.28
C GLY A 96 13.15 5.06 -4.42
N GLU A 97 11.83 4.85 -4.50
CA GLU A 97 11.23 3.51 -4.67
C GLU A 97 11.85 2.78 -5.86
N LYS A 98 12.40 1.60 -5.59
CA LYS A 98 12.88 0.67 -6.62
C LYS A 98 11.92 -0.48 -6.72
N LEU A 99 11.41 -0.72 -7.91
CA LEU A 99 10.40 -1.72 -8.21
C LEU A 99 10.93 -2.71 -9.26
N ALA A 100 10.63 -3.99 -9.10
CA ALA A 100 10.85 -5.00 -10.12
C ALA A 100 9.60 -5.87 -10.28
N VAL A 101 9.36 -6.36 -11.49
CA VAL A 101 8.26 -7.26 -11.84
C VAL A 101 8.83 -8.53 -12.47
N SER A 102 8.23 -9.66 -12.14
CA SER A 102 8.49 -10.95 -12.78
C SER A 102 7.18 -11.58 -13.27
N ASP A 103 7.24 -12.82 -13.73
CA ASP A 103 6.07 -13.54 -14.24
C ASP A 103 4.97 -13.77 -13.18
N ASN A 104 5.32 -13.74 -11.89
CA ASN A 104 4.38 -14.07 -10.81
C ASN A 104 4.59 -13.25 -9.52
N MET A 105 5.42 -12.21 -9.54
CA MET A 105 5.55 -11.33 -8.38
C MET A 105 5.96 -9.92 -8.76
N ILE A 106 5.58 -8.97 -7.91
CA ILE A 106 6.17 -7.64 -7.86
C ILE A 106 6.93 -7.51 -6.55
N VAL A 107 8.11 -6.89 -6.61
CA VAL A 107 8.92 -6.60 -5.44
C VAL A 107 9.30 -5.13 -5.43
N SER A 108 9.26 -4.49 -4.26
CA SER A 108 9.71 -3.12 -4.08
C SER A 108 10.62 -2.95 -2.87
N THR A 109 11.46 -1.92 -2.92
CA THR A 109 12.17 -1.38 -1.76
C THR A 109 12.05 0.14 -1.74
N SER A 110 11.70 0.68 -0.59
CA SER A 110 11.45 2.12 -0.45
C SER A 110 11.53 2.59 1.00
N THR A 111 11.56 3.91 1.19
CA THR A 111 11.17 4.53 2.45
C THR A 111 9.70 4.91 2.39
N MET A 112 8.92 4.46 3.37
CA MET A 112 7.48 4.73 3.47
C MET A 112 7.17 5.68 4.61
N TYR A 113 6.07 6.42 4.48
CA TYR A 113 5.55 7.35 5.46
C TYR A 113 4.06 7.11 5.63
N GLN A 114 3.65 6.48 6.72
CA GLN A 114 2.25 6.16 6.99
C GLN A 114 1.64 7.12 8.01
N GLN A 115 0.49 7.73 7.70
CA GLN A 115 -0.22 8.52 8.70
C GLN A 115 -0.70 7.62 9.84
N THR A 116 -0.35 7.94 11.09
CA THR A 116 -0.74 7.13 12.24
C THR A 116 -1.23 8.02 13.38
N PRO A 117 -2.45 7.79 13.91
CA PRO A 117 -2.94 8.50 15.08
C PRO A 117 -2.05 8.31 16.30
N GLY A 118 -1.84 9.40 17.05
CA GLY A 118 -0.99 9.40 18.25
C GLY A 118 -1.45 8.39 19.30
N HIS A 119 -2.75 8.20 19.49
CA HIS A 119 -3.26 7.24 20.49
C HIS A 119 -2.83 5.80 20.21
N LEU A 120 -2.75 5.38 18.94
CA LEU A 120 -2.26 4.04 18.58
C LEU A 120 -0.76 3.89 18.88
N LEU A 121 0.01 4.92 18.57
CA LEU A 121 1.45 4.95 18.89
C LEU A 121 1.69 4.96 20.41
N ALA A 122 0.87 5.70 21.16
CA ALA A 122 0.93 5.75 22.62
C ALA A 122 0.53 4.42 23.27
N GLU A 123 -0.47 3.71 22.72
CA GLU A 123 -0.82 2.34 23.11
C GLU A 123 0.36 1.36 22.91
N ASP A 124 1.16 1.58 21.85
CA ASP A 124 2.40 0.86 21.58
C ASP A 124 3.61 1.36 22.41
N GLY A 125 3.39 2.31 23.32
CA GLY A 125 4.40 2.81 24.27
C GLY A 125 5.29 3.95 23.75
N ALA A 126 4.98 4.54 22.59
CA ALA A 126 5.70 5.69 22.09
C ALA A 126 5.42 6.95 22.94
N PRO A 127 6.42 7.80 23.22
CA PRO A 127 6.26 9.01 24.02
C PRO A 127 5.70 10.17 23.17
N VAL A 128 4.46 10.03 22.70
CA VAL A 128 3.80 10.98 21.79
C VAL A 128 2.50 11.53 22.38
N ASP A 129 2.04 12.66 21.84
CA ASP A 129 0.69 13.19 22.13
C ASP A 129 -0.39 12.30 21.49
N PRO A 130 -1.30 11.68 22.26
CA PRO A 130 -2.33 10.78 21.74
C PRO A 130 -3.38 11.47 20.86
N ASP A 131 -3.55 12.79 21.00
CA ASP A 131 -4.56 13.57 20.26
C ASP A 131 -4.03 14.12 18.93
N ALA A 132 -2.74 13.91 18.63
CA ALA A 132 -2.09 14.36 17.40
C ALA A 132 -2.04 13.26 16.31
N MET A 133 -1.63 13.66 15.10
CA MET A 133 -1.34 12.75 13.99
C MET A 133 0.17 12.76 13.70
N TYR A 134 0.70 11.62 13.27
CA TYR A 134 2.12 11.46 12.95
C TYR A 134 2.28 10.82 11.58
N LEU A 135 3.47 10.97 10.99
CA LEU A 135 3.98 10.08 9.96
C LEU A 135 4.93 9.09 10.60
N LEU A 136 4.62 7.81 10.48
CA LEU A 136 5.52 6.73 10.83
C LEU A 136 6.36 6.43 9.59
N LYS A 137 7.65 6.74 9.69
CA LYS A 137 8.64 6.50 8.64
C LYS A 137 9.28 5.12 8.84
N SER A 138 9.44 4.36 7.77
CA SER A 138 10.00 3.00 7.78
C SER A 138 10.77 2.71 6.48
N ALA A 139 11.79 1.86 6.55
CA ALA A 139 12.48 1.32 5.38
C ALA A 139 11.94 -0.08 5.10
N GLU A 140 11.27 -0.26 3.96
CA GLU A 140 10.45 -1.45 3.69
C GLU A 140 10.91 -2.23 2.46
N HIS A 141 10.68 -3.53 2.51
CA HIS A 141 10.62 -4.43 1.36
C HIS A 141 9.20 -4.97 1.27
N MET A 142 8.62 -4.93 0.07
CA MET A 142 7.32 -5.52 -0.20
C MET A 142 7.42 -6.56 -1.29
N ILE A 143 6.75 -7.69 -1.09
CA ILE A 143 6.66 -8.80 -2.06
C ILE A 143 5.20 -9.12 -2.28
N TRP A 144 4.79 -9.09 -3.54
CA TRP A 144 3.40 -9.23 -3.98
C TRP A 144 3.30 -10.43 -4.92
N PRO A 145 3.04 -11.64 -4.41
CA PRO A 145 2.88 -12.84 -5.23
C PRO A 145 1.51 -12.90 -5.94
N TYR A 146 1.50 -13.37 -7.18
CA TYR A 146 0.31 -13.54 -8.01
C TYR A 146 0.12 -14.99 -8.45
N ASP A 147 -1.13 -15.40 -8.64
CA ASP A 147 -1.48 -16.73 -9.15
C ASP A 147 -1.37 -16.82 -10.68
N ASP A 148 -1.58 -18.02 -11.22
CA ASP A 148 -1.52 -18.28 -12.67
C ASP A 148 -2.60 -17.52 -13.48
N LYS A 149 -3.51 -16.81 -12.81
CA LYS A 149 -4.56 -15.95 -13.41
C LYS A 149 -4.27 -14.46 -13.24
N GLY A 150 -3.13 -14.09 -12.64
CA GLY A 150 -2.74 -12.71 -12.37
C GLY A 150 -3.47 -12.08 -11.20
N ARG A 151 -3.98 -12.89 -10.25
CA ARG A 151 -4.65 -12.41 -9.03
C ARG A 151 -3.69 -12.44 -7.84
N LEU A 152 -3.77 -11.43 -6.99
CA LEU A 152 -2.94 -11.31 -5.81
C LEU A 152 -3.22 -12.46 -4.83
N ILE A 153 -2.16 -13.16 -4.42
CA ILE A 153 -2.22 -14.25 -3.43
C ILE A 153 -2.01 -13.71 -2.02
N GLY A 154 -1.31 -12.60 -1.86
CA GLY A 154 -0.86 -12.13 -0.56
C GLY A 154 0.07 -10.93 -0.66
N GLU A 155 0.56 -10.51 0.50
CA GLU A 155 1.59 -9.47 0.62
C GLU A 155 2.56 -9.91 1.73
N ASP A 156 3.85 -9.85 1.45
CA ASP A 156 4.89 -9.95 2.49
C ASP A 156 5.57 -8.59 2.60
N VAL A 157 5.39 -7.93 3.74
CA VAL A 157 5.96 -6.61 4.02
C VAL A 157 6.92 -6.72 5.20
N TRP A 158 8.15 -6.26 4.98
CA TRP A 158 9.22 -6.37 5.97
C TRP A 158 9.96 -5.05 6.12
N GLU A 159 10.08 -4.60 7.36
CA GLU A 159 10.97 -3.50 7.73
C GLU A 159 12.40 -4.04 7.84
N TYR A 160 13.24 -3.72 6.86
CA TYR A 160 14.59 -4.31 6.77
C TYR A 160 15.65 -3.53 7.55
N ASP A 161 15.38 -2.27 7.88
CA ASP A 161 16.29 -1.40 8.63
C ASP A 161 15.51 -0.51 9.62
N GLU A 162 15.41 -1.00 10.86
CA GLU A 162 14.74 -0.27 11.94
C GLU A 162 15.45 1.03 12.34
N THR A 163 16.73 1.23 11.94
CA THR A 163 17.47 2.46 12.27
C THR A 163 16.97 3.67 11.48
N VAL A 164 16.23 3.44 10.39
CA VAL A 164 15.56 4.48 9.59
C VAL A 164 14.24 4.93 10.22
N ARG A 165 13.71 4.16 11.17
CA ARG A 165 12.38 4.37 11.75
C ARG A 165 12.30 5.70 12.49
N GLU A 166 11.32 6.52 12.14
CA GLU A 166 11.07 7.80 12.79
C GLU A 166 9.57 8.02 13.00
N VAL A 167 9.21 8.59 14.16
CA VAL A 167 7.86 9.09 14.42
C VAL A 167 7.90 10.61 14.25
N ILE A 168 7.28 11.09 13.17
CA ILE A 168 7.39 12.48 12.75
C ILE A 168 6.06 13.18 13.02
N PRO A 169 6.01 14.22 13.86
CA PRO A 169 4.78 15.00 14.06
C PRO A 169 4.26 15.54 12.72
N LEU A 170 2.96 15.36 12.46
CA LEU A 170 2.28 15.86 11.28
C LEU A 170 1.44 17.07 11.67
N ASP A 171 1.64 18.21 11.00
CA ASP A 171 0.84 19.40 11.25
C ASP A 171 -0.63 19.09 10.91
N PRO A 172 -1.61 19.49 11.75
CA PRO A 172 -3.03 19.23 11.47
C PRO A 172 -3.52 19.71 10.09
N SER A 173 -2.89 20.75 9.52
CA SER A 173 -3.20 21.24 8.17
C SER A 173 -2.61 20.39 7.03
N GLU A 174 -1.65 19.51 7.34
CA GLU A 174 -1.07 18.53 6.41
C GLU A 174 -1.76 17.16 6.48
N VAL A 175 -2.57 16.89 7.51
CA VAL A 175 -3.30 15.63 7.67
C VAL A 175 -4.33 15.47 6.56
N LEU A 176 -4.18 14.43 5.75
CA LEU A 176 -5.15 14.08 4.73
C LEU A 176 -6.15 13.07 5.28
N THR A 177 -7.44 13.35 5.17
CA THR A 177 -8.48 12.37 5.49
C THR A 177 -8.63 11.36 4.36
N THR A 178 -9.12 10.15 4.67
CA THR A 178 -9.45 9.14 3.66
C THR A 178 -10.39 9.68 2.57
N GLU A 179 -11.38 10.52 2.94
CA GLU A 179 -12.29 11.12 1.96
C GLU A 179 -11.55 12.08 1.00
N GLN A 180 -10.62 12.90 1.52
CA GLN A 180 -9.82 13.79 0.70
C GLN A 180 -8.87 13.00 -0.21
N ALA A 181 -8.20 11.96 0.32
CA ALA A 181 -7.39 11.03 -0.45
C ALA A 181 -8.19 10.40 -1.58
N GLY A 182 -9.40 9.91 -1.29
CA GLY A 182 -10.30 9.35 -2.29
C GLY A 182 -10.62 10.33 -3.43
N LYS A 183 -10.92 11.59 -3.11
CA LYS A 183 -11.20 12.63 -4.13
C LYS A 183 -9.99 12.94 -5.01
N LEU A 184 -8.79 12.97 -4.43
CA LEU A 184 -7.56 13.26 -5.17
C LEU A 184 -7.15 12.09 -6.08
N LEU A 185 -7.38 10.86 -5.63
CA LEU A 185 -6.97 9.64 -6.33
C LEU A 185 -8.00 9.10 -7.32
N ASP A 186 -9.28 9.45 -7.19
CA ASP A 186 -10.35 9.01 -8.10
C ASP A 186 -9.99 9.11 -9.60
N PRO A 187 -9.44 10.24 -10.12
CA PRO A 187 -9.07 10.31 -11.54
C PRO A 187 -7.92 9.38 -11.94
N LEU A 188 -7.13 8.88 -10.98
CA LEU A 188 -5.97 8.00 -11.20
C LEU A 188 -6.32 6.52 -11.10
N ILE A 189 -7.43 6.17 -10.43
CA ILE A 189 -7.90 4.79 -10.31
C ILE A 189 -8.48 4.32 -11.65
N LYS A 190 -7.65 3.63 -12.44
CA LYS A 190 -8.07 3.02 -13.72
C LYS A 190 -8.57 1.59 -13.52
N PRO A 191 -9.51 1.09 -14.33
CA PRO A 191 -9.82 -0.35 -14.36
C PRO A 191 -8.60 -1.15 -14.79
N LEU A 192 -8.59 -2.45 -14.49
CA LEU A 192 -7.60 -3.37 -15.05
C LEU A 192 -7.65 -3.37 -16.59
N PRO A 193 -6.54 -3.72 -17.27
CA PRO A 193 -6.54 -3.90 -18.71
C PRO A 193 -7.62 -4.90 -19.13
N ILE A 194 -8.40 -4.55 -20.16
CA ILE A 194 -9.54 -5.35 -20.66
C ILE A 194 -9.10 -6.78 -21.03
N HIS A 195 -7.87 -6.92 -21.54
CA HIS A 195 -7.30 -8.22 -21.88
C HIS A 195 -6.39 -8.69 -20.75
N ASN A 196 -6.76 -9.81 -20.11
CA ASN A 196 -5.92 -10.49 -19.13
C ASN A 196 -5.07 -11.57 -19.83
N PRO A 197 -3.74 -11.38 -19.97
CA PRO A 197 -2.83 -12.31 -20.65
C PRO A 197 -2.49 -13.57 -19.83
N PHE A 198 -3.03 -13.71 -18.61
CA PHE A 198 -2.93 -14.92 -17.79
C PHE A 198 -4.08 -15.90 -18.05
N THR A 199 -5.19 -15.41 -18.60
CA THR A 199 -6.39 -16.22 -18.90
C THR A 199 -6.64 -16.44 -20.39
N ALA A 200 -5.79 -15.84 -21.23
CA ALA A 200 -5.86 -15.89 -22.69
C ALA A 200 -5.29 -17.19 -23.28
#